data_AF-A0AAJ2H2R1-F1
#
_entry.id   AF-A0AAJ2H2R1-F1
#
_cell.length_a   1.000
_cell.length_b   1.000
_cell.length_c   1.000
_cell.angle_alpha   90.00
_cell.angle_beta   90.00
_cell.angle_gamma   90.00
#
_symmetry.space_group_name_H-M   'P 1'
#
loop_
_entity.id
_entity.type
_entity.pdbx_description
1 polymer ?
#
loop_
_entity_poly.entity_id
_entity_poly.type
_entity_poly.pdbx_seq_one_letter_code
_entity_poly.pdbx_strand_id
1 'polypeptide(L)'
;MIPIGVMSIPQFILLFIFPLLGAISIFIWLIYGLNKLIQRKAALVSNHQPKSKKPRSKKWIAFVIFTLIVNSWNAYMGFRLYGIYQQSMTQEKNQDKRSRFILSRDFQYDQFLFPKGTLINLYNVHDTGKNFEPLSLYGLKKAKFPIPVYIAGVWTDTIDLNSDFDIFLQLSKDQQIAPLYKQDGKGGYVKDKQRYHVSCQQGQLAKF
;
A
#
# COMPACT_ATOMS: atom_id res chain seq x y z
N MET A 1 -8.12 -5.73 -18.73
CA MET A 1 -9.36 -6.33 -18.19
C MET A 1 -8.96 -7.56 -17.40
N ILE A 2 -9.15 -7.56 -16.08
CA ILE A 2 -8.98 -8.77 -15.27
C ILE A 2 -10.12 -9.71 -15.69
N PRO A 3 -9.86 -10.95 -16.12
CA PRO A 3 -10.93 -11.87 -16.46
C PRO A 3 -11.70 -12.18 -15.19
N ILE A 4 -12.88 -11.58 -15.03
CA ILE A 4 -13.84 -11.98 -14.00
C ILE A 4 -14.38 -13.32 -14.47
N GLY A 5 -13.71 -14.40 -14.09
CA GLY A 5 -14.22 -15.74 -14.30
C GLY A 5 -15.63 -15.84 -13.71
N VAL A 6 -16.57 -16.40 -14.46
CA VAL A 6 -17.93 -16.64 -13.98
C VAL A 6 -17.87 -17.45 -12.69
N MET A 7 -18.30 -16.84 -11.57
CA MET A 7 -18.34 -17.52 -10.28
C MET A 7 -19.27 -18.72 -10.37
N SER A 8 -18.78 -19.89 -9.99
CA SER A 8 -19.62 -21.10 -9.93
C SER A 8 -20.68 -20.96 -8.83
N ILE A 9 -21.85 -21.57 -9.03
CA ILE A 9 -22.94 -21.57 -8.04
C ILE A 9 -22.47 -22.09 -6.67
N PRO A 10 -21.69 -23.19 -6.56
CA PRO A 10 -21.15 -23.65 -5.27
C PRO A 10 -20.27 -22.61 -4.58
N GLN A 11 -19.43 -21.90 -5.36
CA GLN A 11 -18.55 -20.86 -4.83
C GLN A 11 -19.35 -19.66 -4.31
N PHE A 12 -20.42 -19.26 -5.01
CA PHE A 12 -21.32 -18.20 -4.53
C PHE A 12 -21.99 -18.58 -3.20
N ILE A 13 -22.48 -19.82 -3.09
CA ILE A 13 -23.10 -20.31 -1.85
C ILE A 13 -22.10 -20.27 -0.68
N LEU A 14 -20.87 -20.74 -0.90
CA LEU A 14 -19.85 -20.81 0.14
C LEU A 14 -19.31 -19.43 0.55
N LEU A 15 -19.19 -18.48 -0.37
CA LEU A 15 -18.62 -17.16 -0.08
C LEU A 15 -19.64 -16.15 0.44
N PHE A 16 -20.93 -16.30 0.10
CA PHE A 16 -21.95 -15.31 0.46
C PHE A 16 -23.06 -15.89 1.35
N ILE A 17 -23.66 -17.02 0.96
CA ILE A 17 -24.83 -17.56 1.67
C ILE A 17 -24.43 -18.16 3.02
N PHE A 18 -23.39 -19.00 3.05
CA PHE A 18 -22.94 -19.63 4.28
C PHE A 18 -22.50 -18.60 5.33
N PRO A 19 -21.68 -17.59 4.99
CA PRO A 19 -21.32 -16.57 5.97
C PRO A 19 -22.51 -15.81 6.55
N LEU A 20 -23.48 -15.46 5.71
CA LEU A 20 -24.70 -14.77 6.12
C LEU A 20 -25.56 -15.64 7.06
N LEU A 21 -25.76 -16.91 6.73
CA LEU A 21 -26.47 -17.86 7.59
C LEU A 21 -25.79 -18.08 8.94
N GLY A 22 -24.45 -18.11 8.96
CA GLY A 22 -23.71 -18.26 10.21
C GLY A 22 -23.77 -16.99 11.06
N ALA A 23 -23.71 -15.80 10.46
CA ALA A 23 -23.91 -14.55 11.17
C ALA A 23 -25.30 -14.51 11.84
N ILE A 24 -26.35 -14.85 11.10
CA ILE A 24 -27.72 -14.98 11.65
C ILE A 24 -27.76 -16.01 12.77
N SER A 25 -27.09 -17.15 12.59
CA SER A 25 -27.02 -18.19 13.63
C SER A 25 -26.38 -17.70 14.92
N ILE A 26 -25.28 -16.93 14.84
CA ILE A 26 -24.63 -16.33 16.01
C ILE A 26 -25.62 -15.43 16.76
N PHE A 27 -26.37 -14.58 16.05
CA PHE A 27 -27.41 -13.73 16.66
C PHE A 27 -28.50 -14.55 17.36
N ILE A 28 -28.98 -15.63 16.73
CA ILE A 28 -29.99 -16.52 17.33
C ILE A 28 -29.46 -17.14 18.64
N TRP A 29 -28.20 -17.62 18.64
CA TRP A 29 -27.59 -18.21 19.83
C TRP A 29 -27.32 -17.18 20.94
N LEU A 30 -26.95 -15.94 20.58
CA LEU A 30 -26.82 -14.84 21.52
C LEU A 30 -28.15 -14.52 22.21
N ILE A 31 -29.24 -14.35 21.44
CA ILE A 31 -30.58 -14.08 21.98
C ILE A 31 -31.05 -15.23 22.88
N TYR A 32 -30.88 -16.48 22.42
CA TYR A 32 -31.24 -17.66 23.20
C TYR A 32 -30.43 -17.77 24.50
N GLY A 33 -29.12 -17.51 24.43
CA GLY A 33 -28.21 -17.49 25.58
C GLY A 33 -28.59 -16.42 26.60
N LEU A 34 -28.85 -15.19 26.15
CA LEU A 34 -29.30 -14.07 26.98
C LEU A 34 -30.63 -14.39 27.68
N ASN A 35 -31.63 -14.88 26.94
CA ASN A 35 -32.91 -15.28 27.53
C ASN A 35 -32.76 -16.35 28.60
N LYS A 36 -31.89 -17.34 28.37
CA LYS A 36 -31.62 -18.39 29.34
C LYS A 36 -30.88 -17.88 30.57
N LEU A 37 -29.97 -16.91 30.42
CA LEU A 37 -29.30 -16.25 31.54
C LEU A 37 -30.29 -15.45 32.40
N ILE A 38 -31.20 -14.70 31.77
CA ILE A 38 -32.26 -13.95 32.45
C ILE A 38 -33.17 -14.89 33.23
N GLN A 39 -33.64 -15.97 32.60
CA GLN A 39 -34.48 -16.98 33.26
C GLN A 39 -33.78 -17.65 34.44
N ARG A 40 -32.48 -17.94 34.33
CA ARG A 40 -31.70 -18.48 35.46
C ARG A 40 -31.61 -17.50 36.62
N LYS A 41 -31.35 -16.22 36.36
CA LYS A 41 -31.34 -15.19 37.40
C LYS A 41 -32.70 -15.04 38.07
N ALA A 42 -33.78 -15.02 37.30
CA ALA A 42 -35.15 -14.95 37.82
C ALA A 42 -35.51 -16.20 38.67
N ALA A 43 -35.12 -17.39 38.23
CA ALA A 43 -35.36 -18.63 38.97
C ALA A 43 -34.58 -18.70 40.30
N LEU A 44 -33.36 -18.15 40.35
CA LEU A 44 -32.56 -18.03 41.57
C LEU A 44 -33.22 -17.10 42.61
N VAL A 45 -33.90 -16.04 42.15
CA VAL A 45 -34.65 -15.12 43.02
C VAL A 45 -35.99 -15.72 43.47
N SER A 46 -36.62 -16.55 42.63
CA SER A 46 -37.98 -17.06 42.83
C SER A 46 -38.06 -18.46 43.50
N ASN A 47 -36.94 -19.03 43.96
CA ASN A 47 -36.83 -20.36 44.59
C ASN A 47 -37.56 -21.49 43.83
N HIS A 48 -37.64 -21.38 42.50
CA HIS A 48 -38.38 -22.29 41.64
C HIS A 48 -37.53 -23.51 41.25
N GLN A 49 -38.00 -24.72 41.55
CA GLN A 49 -37.34 -25.95 41.10
C GLN A 49 -37.40 -26.11 39.56
N PRO A 50 -36.31 -26.53 38.91
CA PRO A 50 -36.28 -26.66 37.46
C PRO A 50 -37.14 -27.85 37.00
N LYS A 51 -38.14 -27.57 36.16
CA LYS A 51 -38.98 -28.59 35.51
C LYS A 51 -38.13 -29.57 34.69
N SER A 52 -38.53 -30.85 34.69
CA SER A 52 -37.82 -31.94 34.01
C SER A 52 -37.64 -31.66 32.52
N LYS A 53 -36.43 -31.95 32.01
CA LYS A 53 -36.06 -31.69 30.61
C LYS A 53 -36.73 -32.73 29.71
N LYS A 54 -37.71 -32.31 28.91
CA LYS A 54 -38.23 -33.13 27.81
C LYS A 54 -37.10 -33.46 26.81
N PRO A 55 -37.08 -34.67 26.23
CA PRO A 55 -36.08 -35.05 25.22
C PRO A 55 -36.18 -34.10 24.01
N ARG A 56 -35.01 -33.68 23.51
CA ARG A 56 -34.92 -32.77 22.36
C ARG A 56 -35.36 -33.51 21.09
N SER A 57 -36.14 -32.84 20.25
CA SER A 57 -36.60 -33.41 18.98
C SER A 57 -35.43 -33.62 18.01
N LYS A 58 -35.53 -34.61 17.11
CA LYS A 58 -34.53 -34.85 16.04
C LYS A 58 -34.29 -33.60 15.19
N LYS A 59 -35.34 -32.79 14.95
CA LYS A 59 -35.26 -31.51 14.23
C LYS A 59 -34.39 -30.48 14.96
N TRP A 60 -34.46 -30.44 16.29
CA TRP A 60 -33.63 -29.55 17.10
C TRP A 60 -32.15 -29.95 17.04
N ILE A 61 -31.86 -31.26 17.09
CA ILE A 61 -30.49 -31.77 16.92
C ILE A 61 -29.94 -31.40 15.53
N ALA A 62 -30.74 -31.59 14.47
CA ALA A 62 -30.35 -31.23 13.11
C ALA A 62 -30.07 -29.72 12.96
N PHE A 63 -30.90 -28.86 13.57
CA PHE A 63 -30.67 -27.41 13.57
C PHE A 63 -29.35 -27.06 14.26
N VAL A 64 -29.06 -27.64 15.43
CA VAL A 64 -27.80 -27.40 16.15
C VAL A 64 -26.60 -27.81 15.29
N ILE A 65 -26.64 -28.99 14.67
CA ILE A 65 -25.57 -29.48 13.78
C ILE A 65 -25.37 -28.51 12.61
N PHE A 66 -26.45 -28.08 11.96
CA PHE A 66 -26.38 -27.12 10.87
C PHE A 66 -25.72 -25.80 11.31
N THR A 67 -26.15 -25.24 12.44
CA THR A 67 -25.53 -24.01 12.97
C THR A 67 -24.05 -24.18 13.29
N LEU A 68 -23.63 -25.34 13.80
CA LEU A 68 -22.22 -25.62 14.04
C LEU A 68 -21.41 -25.61 12.74
N ILE A 69 -21.89 -26.28 11.70
CA ILE A 69 -21.20 -26.34 10.39
C ILE A 69 -21.00 -24.94 9.82
N VAL A 70 -22.07 -24.14 9.77
CA VAL A 70 -22.01 -22.81 9.16
C VAL A 70 -21.16 -21.84 10.01
N ASN A 71 -21.18 -21.95 11.33
CA ASN A 71 -20.32 -21.15 12.21
C ASN A 71 -18.85 -21.56 12.12
N SER A 72 -18.55 -22.86 12.00
CA SER A 72 -17.19 -23.35 11.75
C SER A 72 -16.64 -22.82 10.42
N TRP A 73 -17.47 -22.77 9.37
CA TRP A 73 -17.10 -22.16 8.09
C TRP A 73 -16.78 -20.66 8.24
N ASN A 74 -17.60 -19.92 8.98
CA ASN A 74 -17.34 -18.50 9.28
C ASN A 74 -16.04 -18.28 10.03
N ALA A 75 -15.75 -19.11 11.05
CA ALA A 75 -14.49 -19.03 11.79
C ALA A 75 -13.29 -19.28 10.87
N TYR A 76 -13.38 -20.27 9.97
CA TYR A 76 -12.36 -20.54 8.96
C TYR A 76 -12.16 -19.35 8.02
N MET A 77 -13.24 -18.79 7.46
CA MET A 77 -13.17 -17.61 6.58
C MET A 77 -12.59 -16.40 7.31
N GLY A 78 -13.00 -16.15 8.55
CA GLY A 78 -12.45 -15.08 9.38
C GLY A 78 -10.94 -15.22 9.60
N PHE A 79 -10.47 -16.43 9.88
CA PHE A 79 -9.04 -16.71 10.01
C PHE A 79 -8.28 -16.44 8.70
N ARG A 80 -8.82 -16.87 7.55
CA ARG A 80 -8.20 -16.63 6.24
C ARG A 80 -8.16 -15.15 5.88
N LEU A 81 -9.25 -14.43 6.08
CA LEU A 81 -9.34 -12.98 5.84
C LEU A 81 -8.40 -12.21 6.75
N TYR A 82 -8.29 -12.60 8.01
CA TYR A 82 -7.32 -12.01 8.94
C TYR A 82 -5.88 -12.19 8.46
N GLY A 83 -5.52 -13.39 7.97
CA GLY A 83 -4.20 -13.63 7.37
C GLY A 83 -3.91 -12.73 6.17
N ILE A 84 -4.89 -12.57 5.26
CA ILE A 84 -4.78 -11.69 4.09
C ILE A 84 -4.62 -10.23 4.54
N TYR A 85 -5.44 -9.78 5.49
CA TYR A 85 -5.38 -8.44 6.04
C TYR A 85 -4.00 -8.11 6.61
N GLN A 86 -3.43 -9.03 7.40
CA GLN A 86 -2.09 -8.84 7.98
C GLN A 86 -1.00 -8.75 6.91
N GLN A 87 -1.10 -9.56 5.85
CA GLN A 87 -0.18 -9.52 4.73
C GLN A 87 -0.26 -8.18 3.98
N SER A 88 -1.48 -7.71 3.67
CA SER A 88 -1.69 -6.41 3.02
C SER A 88 -1.14 -5.26 3.85
N MET A 89 -1.42 -5.22 5.15
CA MET A 89 -0.90 -4.19 6.06
C MET A 89 0.64 -4.19 6.12
N THR A 90 1.25 -5.36 6.06
CA THR A 90 2.71 -5.48 6.05
C THR A 90 3.31 -5.00 4.73
N GLN A 91 2.67 -5.34 3.60
CA GLN A 91 3.08 -4.90 2.27
C GLN A 91 2.99 -3.38 2.14
N GLU A 92 1.88 -2.78 2.55
CA GLU A 92 1.68 -1.33 2.54
C GLU A 92 2.75 -0.62 3.40
N LYS A 93 2.98 -1.10 4.63
CA LYS A 93 4.03 -0.56 5.50
C LYS A 93 5.43 -0.65 4.89
N ASN A 94 5.70 -1.70 4.11
CA ASN A 94 6.98 -1.85 3.42
C ASN A 94 7.09 -0.91 2.21
N GLN A 95 6.02 -0.76 1.42
CA GLN A 95 5.94 0.22 0.32
C GLN A 95 6.17 1.64 0.86
N ASP A 96 5.55 1.99 1.98
CA ASP A 96 5.73 3.30 2.62
C ASP A 96 7.17 3.55 3.05
N LYS A 97 7.83 2.55 3.65
CA LYS A 97 9.25 2.65 4.01
C LYS A 97 10.17 2.79 2.79
N ARG A 98 9.76 2.30 1.62
CA ARG A 98 10.52 2.35 0.37
C ARG A 98 10.18 3.56 -0.48
N SER A 99 9.03 4.18 -0.28
CA SER A 99 8.64 5.40 -0.98
C SER A 99 9.48 6.59 -0.53
N ARG A 100 10.01 6.58 0.70
CA ARG A 100 10.86 7.65 1.23
C ARG A 100 11.92 7.14 2.19
N PHE A 101 13.19 7.25 1.82
CA PHE A 101 14.30 6.77 2.64
C PHE A 101 15.59 7.57 2.40
N ILE A 102 16.55 7.39 3.30
CA ILE A 102 17.89 7.98 3.18
C ILE A 102 18.87 6.90 2.75
N LEU A 103 19.72 7.19 1.76
CA LEU A 103 20.77 6.28 1.31
C LEU A 103 21.81 6.03 2.41
N SER A 104 22.04 4.76 2.75
CA SER A 104 23.02 4.35 3.76
C SER A 104 24.47 4.31 3.25
N ARG A 105 24.64 4.27 1.93
CA ARG A 105 25.91 4.23 1.20
C ARG A 105 25.76 4.98 -0.12
N ASP A 106 26.87 5.30 -0.75
CA ASP A 106 26.86 5.80 -2.12
C ASP A 106 26.21 4.76 -3.04
N PHE A 107 25.38 5.22 -3.97
CA PHE A 107 24.62 4.36 -4.86
C PHE A 107 24.71 4.86 -6.29
N GLN A 108 25.26 4.04 -7.18
CA GLN A 108 25.29 4.35 -8.60
C GLN A 108 23.96 3.93 -9.23
N TYR A 109 23.31 4.88 -9.90
CA TYR A 109 22.08 4.63 -10.65
C TYR A 109 22.20 5.30 -12.02
N ASP A 110 22.05 4.49 -13.06
CA ASP A 110 22.36 4.87 -14.44
C ASP A 110 23.79 5.46 -14.53
N GLN A 111 23.93 6.71 -14.95
CA GLN A 111 25.23 7.38 -15.12
C GLN A 111 25.61 8.26 -13.92
N PHE A 112 24.80 8.27 -12.85
CA PHE A 112 24.98 9.19 -11.73
C PHE A 112 25.27 8.46 -10.42
N LEU A 113 26.19 9.02 -9.63
CA LEU A 113 26.49 8.57 -8.28
C LEU A 113 25.70 9.41 -7.28
N PHE A 114 24.78 8.76 -6.57
CA PHE A 114 24.03 9.37 -5.48
C PHE A 114 24.82 9.19 -4.19
N PRO A 115 25.26 10.29 -3.52
CA PRO A 115 26.04 10.18 -2.29
C PRO A 115 25.21 9.60 -1.14
N LYS A 116 25.89 8.95 -0.20
CA LYS A 116 25.36 8.54 1.10
C LYS A 116 24.71 9.74 1.79
N GLY A 117 23.54 9.52 2.39
CA GLY A 117 22.78 10.57 3.09
C GLY A 117 21.76 11.28 2.21
N THR A 118 21.72 10.99 0.91
CA THR A 118 20.67 11.50 0.01
C THR A 118 19.29 11.01 0.46
N LEU A 119 18.35 11.95 0.60
CA LEU A 119 16.93 11.66 0.81
C LEU A 119 16.28 11.36 -0.54
N ILE A 120 15.81 10.13 -0.70
CA ILE A 120 15.13 9.64 -1.90
C ILE A 120 13.62 9.61 -1.65
N ASN A 121 12.85 10.10 -2.62
CA ASN A 121 11.43 9.84 -2.75
C ASN A 121 11.19 9.05 -4.05
N LEU A 122 10.59 7.87 -3.91
CA LEU A 122 10.19 6.99 -5.01
C LEU A 122 8.66 6.92 -5.11
N TYR A 123 8.19 6.70 -6.33
CA TYR A 123 6.84 6.25 -6.60
C TYR A 123 6.89 5.15 -7.66
N ASN A 124 6.67 3.92 -7.21
CA ASN A 124 6.67 2.75 -8.08
C ASN A 124 5.33 2.02 -7.94
N VAL A 125 4.49 2.13 -8.98
CA VAL A 125 3.18 1.45 -9.05
C VAL A 125 3.30 -0.08 -9.10
N HIS A 126 4.50 -0.58 -9.38
CA HIS A 126 4.80 -2.01 -9.44
C HIS A 126 5.47 -2.55 -8.17
N ASP A 127 5.67 -1.71 -7.13
CA ASP A 127 6.20 -2.20 -5.85
C ASP A 127 5.16 -3.12 -5.19
N THR A 128 5.55 -4.36 -4.91
CA THR A 128 4.68 -5.37 -4.30
C THR A 128 4.80 -5.44 -2.77
N GLY A 129 5.64 -4.60 -2.15
CA GLY A 129 5.83 -4.55 -0.69
C GLY A 129 6.53 -5.77 -0.09
N LYS A 130 7.22 -6.58 -0.91
CA LYS A 130 7.95 -7.78 -0.47
C LYS A 130 9.13 -7.41 0.42
N ASN A 131 9.42 -8.20 1.46
CA ASN A 131 10.43 -7.87 2.47
C ASN A 131 11.86 -7.62 1.93
N PHE A 132 12.26 -8.31 0.86
CA PHE A 132 13.63 -8.27 0.36
C PHE A 132 13.64 -8.05 -1.15
N GLU A 133 13.76 -6.79 -1.55
CA GLU A 133 14.15 -6.44 -2.92
C GLU A 133 15.46 -5.66 -2.87
N PRO A 134 16.34 -5.84 -3.87
CA PRO A 134 17.54 -5.03 -3.98
C PRO A 134 17.14 -3.56 -4.08
N LEU A 135 17.94 -2.69 -3.46
CA LEU A 135 17.76 -1.25 -3.58
C LEU A 135 17.75 -0.86 -5.06
N SER A 136 16.66 -0.26 -5.50
CA SER A 136 16.48 0.25 -6.85
C SER A 136 15.93 1.68 -6.74
N LEU A 137 16.43 2.57 -7.60
CA LEU A 137 15.85 3.91 -7.76
C LEU A 137 14.85 3.96 -8.93
N TYR A 138 14.33 2.80 -9.34
CA TYR A 138 13.23 2.76 -10.30
C TYR A 138 12.01 3.48 -9.75
N GLY A 139 11.43 4.38 -10.54
CA GLY A 139 10.35 5.27 -10.09
C GLY A 139 10.84 6.43 -9.22
N LEU A 140 12.12 6.83 -9.34
CA LEU A 140 12.64 8.04 -8.70
C LEU A 140 11.76 9.24 -9.08
N LYS A 141 11.20 9.89 -8.06
CA LYS A 141 10.49 11.17 -8.21
C LYS A 141 11.32 12.33 -7.74
N LYS A 142 12.03 12.17 -6.63
CA LYS A 142 12.82 13.27 -6.08
C LYS A 142 14.02 12.73 -5.32
N ALA A 143 15.16 13.40 -5.42
CA ALA A 143 16.27 13.18 -4.52
C ALA A 143 16.79 14.52 -4.01
N LYS A 144 17.06 14.61 -2.71
CA LYS A 144 17.71 15.75 -2.06
C LYS A 144 19.08 15.30 -1.55
N PHE A 145 20.13 15.87 -2.12
CA PHE A 145 21.50 15.53 -1.81
C PHE A 145 21.96 16.20 -0.50
N PRO A 146 22.78 15.55 0.32
CA PRO A 146 23.34 16.14 1.55
C PRO A 146 24.49 17.10 1.24
N ILE A 147 25.13 16.93 0.07
CA ILE A 147 26.16 17.79 -0.47
C ILE A 147 25.81 18.11 -1.93
N PRO A 148 26.15 19.31 -2.45
CA PRO A 148 25.93 19.62 -3.86
C PRO A 148 26.60 18.62 -4.82
N VAL A 149 25.87 18.20 -5.84
CA VAL A 149 26.33 17.27 -6.88
C VAL A 149 26.31 17.97 -8.24
N TYR A 150 27.24 17.64 -9.13
CA TYR A 150 27.28 18.18 -10.50
C TYR A 150 26.54 17.26 -11.46
N ILE A 151 25.43 17.73 -12.03
CA ILE A 151 24.54 16.97 -12.91
C ILE A 151 24.20 17.84 -14.13
N ALA A 152 24.31 17.29 -15.33
CA ALA A 152 23.93 17.95 -16.59
C ALA A 152 24.50 19.39 -16.76
N GLY A 153 25.73 19.62 -16.28
CA GLY A 153 26.38 20.91 -16.40
C GLY A 153 26.13 21.89 -15.26
N VAL A 154 25.33 21.53 -14.24
CA VAL A 154 24.97 22.40 -13.12
C VAL A 154 25.25 21.76 -11.76
N TRP A 155 25.62 22.59 -10.78
CA TRP A 155 25.67 22.20 -9.38
C TRP A 155 24.27 22.25 -8.77
N THR A 156 23.81 21.12 -8.25
CA THR A 156 22.44 20.93 -7.76
C THR A 156 22.41 20.27 -6.38
N ASP A 157 21.43 20.64 -5.58
CA ASP A 157 21.14 20.00 -4.29
C ASP A 157 19.90 19.09 -4.34
N THR A 158 19.09 19.18 -5.40
CA THR A 158 17.83 18.48 -5.54
C THR A 158 17.53 18.17 -7.00
N ILE A 159 17.17 16.93 -7.29
CA ILE A 159 16.58 16.49 -8.56
C ILE A 159 15.11 16.17 -8.33
N ASP A 160 14.24 16.63 -9.21
CA ASP A 160 12.80 16.36 -9.23
C ASP A 160 12.41 15.87 -10.64
N LEU A 161 11.83 14.68 -10.71
CA LEU A 161 11.37 14.00 -11.91
C LEU A 161 9.85 14.06 -11.91
N ASN A 162 9.30 14.90 -12.78
CA ASN A 162 7.85 15.04 -12.91
C ASN A 162 7.27 13.93 -13.81
N SER A 163 5.95 13.76 -13.74
CA SER A 163 5.14 12.78 -14.49
C SER A 163 5.33 12.84 -16.01
N ASP A 164 5.71 14.01 -16.54
CA ASP A 164 5.89 14.25 -17.98
C ASP A 164 7.31 13.93 -18.48
N PHE A 165 8.10 13.19 -17.70
CA PHE A 165 9.52 12.89 -17.95
C PHE A 165 10.46 14.12 -17.97
N ASP A 166 9.96 15.29 -17.55
CA ASP A 166 10.76 16.48 -17.33
C ASP A 166 11.68 16.30 -16.11
N ILE A 167 12.95 16.68 -16.25
CA ILE A 167 13.92 16.68 -15.15
C ILE A 167 14.15 18.11 -14.68
N PHE A 168 13.84 18.37 -13.41
CA PHE A 168 14.12 19.65 -12.76
C PHE A 168 15.27 19.52 -11.78
N LEU A 169 16.30 20.35 -11.96
CA LEU A 169 17.44 20.44 -11.06
C LEU A 169 17.39 21.77 -10.31
N GLN A 170 17.34 21.72 -8.98
CA GLN A 170 17.43 22.93 -8.16
C GLN A 170 18.90 23.31 -7.97
N LEU A 171 19.26 24.54 -8.32
CA LEU A 171 20.64 25.00 -8.28
C LEU A 171 21.11 25.19 -6.84
N SER A 172 22.23 24.57 -6.47
CA SER A 172 22.75 24.64 -5.09
C SER A 172 23.49 25.95 -4.78
N LYS A 173 23.89 26.68 -5.81
CA LYS A 173 24.65 27.93 -5.73
C LYS A 173 24.42 28.78 -6.96
N ASP A 174 24.76 30.07 -6.85
CA ASP A 174 24.89 30.96 -7.99
C ASP A 174 25.93 30.41 -8.97
N GLN A 175 25.57 30.33 -10.24
CA GLN A 175 26.43 29.76 -11.26
C GLN A 175 26.08 30.27 -12.66
N GLN A 176 27.03 30.13 -13.57
CA GLN A 176 26.82 30.39 -14.98
C GLN A 176 26.71 29.08 -15.74
N ILE A 177 25.65 28.95 -16.54
CA ILE A 177 25.41 27.77 -17.39
C ILE A 177 25.87 28.11 -18.80
N ALA A 178 26.85 27.37 -19.31
CA ALA A 178 27.46 27.54 -20.61
C ALA A 178 28.02 26.20 -21.14
N PRO A 179 28.15 26.02 -22.47
CA PRO A 179 27.74 26.95 -23.53
C PRO A 179 26.25 26.86 -23.83
N LEU A 180 25.63 27.98 -24.21
CA LEU A 180 24.26 27.98 -24.74
C LEU A 180 24.26 27.60 -26.23
N TYR A 181 23.19 26.92 -26.64
CA TYR A 181 22.95 26.53 -28.03
C TYR A 181 21.62 27.13 -28.51
N LYS A 182 21.59 27.50 -29.79
CA LYS A 182 20.39 27.93 -30.51
C LYS A 182 20.14 27.02 -31.69
N GLN A 183 18.88 26.89 -32.09
CA GLN A 183 18.51 26.10 -33.27
C GLN A 183 19.02 26.79 -34.54
N ASP A 184 19.60 26.02 -35.47
CA ASP A 184 20.19 26.53 -36.71
C ASP A 184 19.19 26.68 -37.88
N GLY A 185 17.91 26.42 -37.63
CA GLY A 185 16.84 26.43 -38.63
C GLY A 185 16.79 25.20 -39.54
N LYS A 186 17.76 24.28 -39.43
CA LYS A 186 17.85 23.00 -40.17
C LYS A 186 17.65 21.78 -39.27
N GLY A 187 17.21 22.00 -38.03
CA GLY A 187 17.02 20.97 -37.01
C GLY A 187 18.27 20.67 -36.18
N GLY A 188 19.39 21.35 -36.43
CA GLY A 188 20.61 21.26 -35.63
C GLY A 188 20.66 22.32 -34.52
N TYR A 189 21.59 22.12 -33.59
CA TYR A 189 21.91 23.08 -32.53
C TYR A 189 23.33 23.62 -32.72
N VAL A 190 23.47 24.94 -32.79
CA VAL A 190 24.75 25.64 -32.91
C VAL A 190 24.99 26.51 -31.69
N LYS A 191 26.25 26.68 -31.28
CA LYS A 191 26.61 27.53 -30.13
C LYS A 191 26.10 28.96 -30.35
N ASP A 192 25.41 29.52 -29.37
CA ASP A 192 24.96 30.90 -29.41
C ASP A 192 26.15 31.82 -29.11
N LYS A 193 26.66 32.48 -30.15
CA LYS A 193 27.77 33.44 -30.03
C LYS A 193 27.35 34.78 -29.41
N GLN A 194 26.05 35.09 -29.38
CA GLN A 194 25.54 36.34 -28.82
C GLN A 194 25.25 36.21 -27.32
N ARG A 195 24.76 35.05 -26.89
CA ARG A 195 24.56 34.71 -25.47
C ARG A 195 25.38 33.49 -25.12
N TYR A 196 26.59 33.70 -24.59
CA TYR A 196 27.49 32.59 -24.28
C TYR A 196 27.06 31.80 -23.05
N HIS A 197 26.48 32.49 -22.06
CA HIS A 197 26.07 31.92 -20.78
C HIS A 197 24.75 32.53 -20.31
N VAL A 198 24.10 31.83 -19.39
CA VAL A 198 23.03 32.38 -18.54
C VAL A 198 23.51 32.38 -17.09
N SER A 199 23.34 33.49 -16.40
CA SER A 199 23.62 33.59 -14.97
C SER A 199 22.37 33.17 -14.20
N CYS A 200 22.53 32.18 -13.34
CA CYS A 200 21.45 31.65 -12.53
C CYS A 200 21.79 31.78 -11.04
N GLN A 201 20.76 32.03 -10.24
CA GLN A 201 20.87 32.16 -8.80
C GLN A 201 20.60 30.83 -8.11
N GLN A 202 21.15 30.66 -6.92
CA GLN A 202 20.83 29.57 -6.01
C GLN A 202 19.31 29.44 -5.84
N GLY A 203 18.82 28.21 -5.84
CA GLY A 203 17.41 27.88 -5.66
C GLY A 203 16.56 27.99 -6.93
N GLN A 204 17.09 28.53 -8.03
CA GLN A 204 16.41 28.47 -9.32
C GLN A 204 16.34 27.02 -9.83
N LEU A 205 15.37 26.76 -10.71
CA LEU A 205 15.16 25.44 -11.31
C LEU A 205 15.67 25.44 -12.76
N ALA A 206 16.56 24.51 -13.07
CA ALA A 206 16.96 24.19 -14.44
C ALA A 206 16.13 23.00 -14.94
N LYS A 207 15.44 23.18 -16.06
CA LYS A 207 14.63 22.16 -16.72
C LYS A 207 15.45 21.52 -17.86
N PHE A 208 15.47 20.19 -17.91
CA PHE A 208 16.11 19.39 -18.96
C PHE A 208 15.10 18.48 -19.64
#